data_AF-A0A3D5J9L0-F1
#
_entry.id   AF-A0A3D5J9L0-F1
#
_cell.length_a   1.000
_cell.length_b   1.000
_cell.length_c   1.000
_cell.angle_alpha   90.00
_cell.angle_beta   90.00
_cell.angle_gamma   90.00
#
_symmetry.space_group_name_H-M   'P 1'
#
loop_
_entity.id
_entity.type
_entity.pdbx_description
1 polymer ?
#
loop_
_entity_poly.entity_id
_entity_poly.type
_entity_poly.pdbx_seq_one_letter_code
_entity_poly.pdbx_strand_id
1 'polypeptide(L)'
;PAFVGLGAPHWDAYARGLIIGLTRNTSKAHIVRAALEAIAYQSAEVLQCMEADLGYPLQELKIDGGASANNFLAQYQADLLGKTVRRPQNAESTALGAAFLAGLAV
;
A
#
# COMPACT_ATOMS: atom_id res chain seq x y z
N PRO A 1 -2.96 -1.44 9.26
CA PRO A 1 -3.25 -2.17 10.52
C PRO A 1 -3.49 -1.13 11.61
N ALA A 2 -4.72 -1.04 12.14
CA ALA A 2 -5.29 0.12 12.83
C ALA A 2 -4.65 0.47 14.20
N PHE A 3 -3.34 0.66 14.29
CA PHE A 3 -2.67 1.07 15.53
C PHE A 3 -3.07 2.48 15.97
N VAL A 4 -3.42 3.34 15.01
CA VAL A 4 -3.80 4.75 15.22
C VAL A 4 -5.14 5.08 14.56
N GLY A 5 -6.07 4.10 14.54
CA GLY A 5 -7.33 4.20 13.80
C GLY A 5 -7.21 3.71 12.35
N LEU A 6 -8.33 3.77 11.63
CA LEU A 6 -8.43 3.52 10.20
C LEU A 6 -8.64 4.85 9.47
N GLY A 7 -7.80 5.13 8.47
CA GLY A 7 -7.97 6.26 7.56
C GLY A 7 -9.01 5.98 6.48
N ALA A 8 -8.82 6.57 5.30
CA ALA A 8 -9.64 6.27 4.15
C ALA A 8 -9.64 4.76 3.82
N PRO A 9 -10.77 4.19 3.37
CA PRO A 9 -12.08 4.84 3.20
C PRO A 9 -12.95 4.89 4.49
N HIS A 10 -12.51 4.25 5.57
CA HIS A 10 -13.33 3.97 6.76
C HIS A 10 -13.48 5.15 7.73
N TRP A 11 -12.44 5.99 7.88
CA TRP A 11 -12.42 7.17 8.76
C TRP A 11 -12.85 6.91 10.21
N ASP A 12 -12.40 5.77 10.77
CA ASP A 12 -12.69 5.39 12.16
C ASP A 12 -11.47 5.60 13.06
N ALA A 13 -11.49 6.70 13.80
CA ALA A 13 -10.44 7.03 14.78
C ALA A 13 -10.46 6.13 16.04
N TYR A 14 -11.56 5.40 16.28
CA TYR A 14 -11.70 4.50 17.43
C TYR A 14 -11.30 3.05 17.11
N ALA A 15 -11.15 2.70 15.82
CA ALA A 15 -10.61 1.41 15.41
C ALA A 15 -9.23 1.13 16.03
N ARG A 16 -9.00 -0.13 16.42
CA ARG A 16 -7.74 -0.59 17.02
C ARG A 16 -7.22 -1.83 16.32
N GLY A 17 -5.91 -2.04 16.41
CA GLY A 17 -5.25 -3.21 15.85
C GLY A 17 -5.83 -4.51 16.41
N LEU A 18 -6.23 -5.41 15.53
CA LEU A 18 -6.86 -6.68 15.86
C LEU A 18 -6.14 -7.81 15.11
N ILE A 19 -5.86 -8.91 15.82
CA ILE A 19 -5.38 -10.17 15.24
C ILE A 19 -6.41 -11.24 15.61
N ILE A 20 -7.00 -11.87 14.60
CA ILE A 20 -8.01 -12.93 14.75
C ILE A 20 -7.65 -14.12 13.86
N GLY A 21 -8.30 -15.27 14.09
CA GLY A 21 -8.04 -16.50 13.32
C GLY A 21 -6.80 -17.28 13.74
N LEU A 22 -6.32 -17.07 14.97
CA LEU A 22 -5.18 -17.83 15.50
C LEU A 22 -5.56 -19.29 15.78
N THR A 23 -4.67 -20.21 15.43
CA THR A 23 -4.76 -21.64 15.76
C THR A 23 -3.47 -22.10 16.42
N ARG A 24 -3.42 -23.36 16.90
CA ARG A 24 -2.19 -23.94 17.46
C ARG A 24 -1.02 -23.97 16.47
N ASN A 25 -1.30 -23.95 15.17
CA ASN A 25 -0.27 -23.95 14.12
C ASN A 25 0.14 -22.52 13.70
N THR A 26 -0.43 -21.47 14.31
CA THR A 26 -0.04 -20.11 13.99
C THR A 26 1.37 -19.82 14.50
N SER A 27 2.24 -19.34 13.62
CA SER A 27 3.64 -19.02 13.91
C SER A 27 3.90 -17.53 13.74
N LYS A 28 5.07 -17.07 14.18
CA LYS A 28 5.53 -15.69 13.96
C LYS A 28 5.54 -15.33 12.46
N ALA A 29 5.88 -16.27 11.58
CA ALA A 29 5.90 -16.05 10.14
C ALA A 29 4.49 -15.71 9.59
N HIS A 30 3.45 -16.38 10.10
CA HIS A 30 2.07 -16.07 9.72
C HIS A 30 1.66 -14.66 10.15
N ILE A 31 2.08 -14.21 11.33
CA ILE A 31 1.77 -12.86 11.82
C ILE A 31 2.50 -11.79 11.01
N VAL A 32 3.80 -12.00 10.72
CA VAL A 32 4.57 -11.08 9.86
C VAL A 32 3.96 -10.97 8.47
N ARG A 33 3.59 -12.12 7.89
CA ARG A 33 2.89 -12.15 6.60
C ARG A 33 1.56 -11.39 6.67
N ALA A 34 0.72 -11.67 7.66
CA ALA A 34 -0.56 -10.99 7.85
C ALA A 34 -0.40 -9.47 8.00
N ALA A 35 0.66 -8.99 8.66
CA ALA A 35 0.96 -7.56 8.75
C ALA A 35 1.30 -6.93 7.38
N LEU A 36 2.06 -7.63 6.54
CA LEU A 36 2.36 -7.20 5.17
C LEU A 36 1.11 -7.23 4.28
N GLU A 37 0.33 -8.31 4.35
CA GLU A 37 -0.94 -8.44 3.61
C GLU A 37 -1.93 -7.34 4.03
N ALA A 38 -2.00 -6.98 5.33
CA ALA A 38 -2.84 -5.88 5.80
C ALA A 38 -2.45 -4.52 5.21
N ILE A 39 -1.17 -4.28 4.92
CA ILE A 39 -0.74 -3.07 4.18
C ILE A 39 -1.33 -3.10 2.77
N ALA A 40 -1.19 -4.24 2.08
CA ALA A 40 -1.68 -4.37 0.70
C ALA A 40 -3.21 -4.25 0.58
N TYR A 41 -3.96 -4.83 1.54
CA TYR A 41 -5.41 -4.72 1.58
C TYR A 41 -5.89 -3.28 1.75
N GLN A 42 -5.33 -2.52 2.68
CA GLN A 42 -5.72 -1.12 2.86
C GLN A 42 -5.39 -0.26 1.63
N SER A 43 -4.23 -0.48 1.01
CA SER A 43 -3.89 0.19 -0.25
C SER A 43 -4.89 -0.16 -1.37
N ALA A 44 -5.29 -1.43 -1.45
CA ALA A 44 -6.27 -1.89 -2.44
C ALA A 44 -7.66 -1.28 -2.21
N GLU A 45 -8.14 -1.19 -0.96
CA GLU A 45 -9.43 -0.54 -0.66
C GLU A 45 -9.44 0.92 -1.12
N VAL A 46 -8.37 1.68 -0.85
CA VAL A 46 -8.28 3.07 -1.29
C VAL A 46 -8.25 3.18 -2.81
N LEU A 47 -7.48 2.33 -3.50
CA LEU A 47 -7.43 2.32 -4.97
C LEU A 47 -8.79 1.97 -5.59
N GLN A 48 -9.55 1.05 -4.98
CA GLN A 48 -10.90 0.70 -5.44
C GLN A 48 -11.86 1.89 -5.28
N CYS A 49 -11.79 2.63 -4.17
CA CYS A 49 -12.55 3.87 -4.02
C CYS A 49 -12.16 4.91 -5.07
N MET A 50 -10.86 5.09 -5.34
CA MET A 50 -10.38 6.01 -6.37
C MET A 50 -10.89 5.64 -7.77
N GLU A 51 -10.90 4.35 -8.12
CA GLU A 51 -11.42 3.88 -9.41
C GLU A 51 -12.92 4.11 -9.55
N ALA A 52 -13.68 3.92 -8.47
CA ALA A 52 -15.10 4.24 -8.43
C ALA A 52 -15.35 5.73 -8.64
N ASP A 53 -14.55 6.61 -8.01
CA ASP A 53 -14.66 8.06 -8.15
C ASP A 53 -14.24 8.56 -9.55
N LEU A 54 -13.22 7.93 -10.16
CA LEU A 54 -12.74 8.26 -11.50
C LEU A 54 -13.66 7.72 -12.62
N GLY A 55 -14.41 6.65 -12.35
CA GLY A 55 -15.25 5.98 -13.34
C GLY A 55 -14.48 5.13 -14.37
N TYR A 56 -13.19 4.90 -14.17
CA TYR A 56 -12.36 4.03 -15.00
C TYR A 56 -11.25 3.35 -14.19
N PRO A 57 -10.76 2.16 -14.61
CA PRO A 57 -9.74 1.44 -13.87
C PRO A 57 -8.35 2.06 -14.05
N LEU A 58 -7.55 2.08 -12.99
CA LEU A 58 -6.13 2.39 -13.05
C LEU A 58 -5.39 1.27 -13.79
N GLN A 59 -4.43 1.63 -14.64
CA GLN A 59 -3.67 0.67 -15.45
C GLN A 59 -2.45 0.11 -14.71
N GLU A 60 -1.80 0.95 -13.92
CA GLU A 60 -0.59 0.59 -13.18
C GLU A 60 -0.53 1.33 -11.84
N LEU A 61 0.17 0.73 -10.88
CA LEU A 61 0.49 1.32 -9.58
C LEU A 61 2.00 1.58 -9.51
N LYS A 62 2.39 2.83 -9.29
CA LYS A 62 3.79 3.18 -8.99
C LYS A 62 3.97 3.20 -7.48
N ILE A 63 5.02 2.55 -6.98
CA ILE A 63 5.32 2.45 -5.55
C ILE A 63 6.70 3.02 -5.25
N ASP A 64 6.88 3.62 -4.08
CA ASP A 64 8.19 4.06 -3.57
C ASP A 64 8.25 3.95 -2.03
N GLY A 65 9.36 4.43 -1.45
CA GLY A 65 9.60 4.41 0.00
C GLY A 65 10.03 3.06 0.56
N GLY A 66 10.29 3.00 1.87
CA GLY A 66 10.91 1.84 2.53
C GLY A 66 10.12 0.53 2.40
N ALA A 67 8.79 0.59 2.45
CA ALA A 67 7.93 -0.59 2.29
C ALA A 67 8.02 -1.19 0.87
N SER A 68 8.23 -0.35 -0.15
CA SER A 68 8.36 -0.81 -1.53
C SER A 68 9.59 -1.70 -1.76
N ALA A 69 10.62 -1.61 -0.91
CA ALA A 69 11.82 -2.47 -0.99
C ALA A 69 11.51 -3.95 -0.70
N ASN A 70 10.38 -4.26 -0.07
CA ASN A 70 9.97 -5.63 0.21
C ASN A 70 9.34 -6.28 -1.03
N ASN A 71 10.06 -7.25 -1.64
CA ASN A 71 9.60 -7.94 -2.85
C ASN A 71 8.31 -8.75 -2.63
N PHE A 72 8.12 -9.35 -1.46
CA PHE A 72 6.88 -10.08 -1.15
C PHE A 72 5.68 -9.12 -1.15
N LEU A 73 5.81 -7.97 -0.49
CA LEU A 73 4.74 -6.98 -0.43
C LEU A 73 4.42 -6.42 -1.83
N ALA A 74 5.43 -6.10 -2.62
CA ALA A 74 5.25 -5.60 -3.98
C ALA A 74 4.53 -6.62 -4.88
N GLN A 75 4.93 -7.90 -4.81
CA GLN A 75 4.28 -8.96 -5.56
C GLN A 75 2.84 -9.20 -5.08
N TYR A 76 2.64 -9.30 -3.77
CA TYR A 76 1.31 -9.52 -3.20
C TYR A 76 0.34 -8.38 -3.54
N GLN A 77 0.82 -7.14 -3.58
CA GLN A 77 0.02 -5.99 -4.03
C GLN A 77 -0.38 -6.11 -5.50
N ALA A 78 0.53 -6.57 -6.38
CA ALA A 78 0.24 -6.80 -7.79
C ALA A 78 -0.80 -7.92 -7.97
N ASP A 79 -0.63 -9.02 -7.24
CA ASP A 79 -1.54 -10.17 -7.26
C ASP A 79 -2.94 -9.77 -6.76
N LEU A 80 -3.01 -9.00 -5.68
CA LEU A 80 -4.27 -8.54 -5.09
C LEU A 80 -5.04 -7.59 -6.01
N LEU A 81 -4.33 -6.70 -6.72
CA LEU A 81 -4.95 -5.72 -7.62
C LEU A 81 -5.21 -6.27 -9.03
N GLY A 82 -4.51 -7.34 -9.43
CA GLY A 82 -4.47 -7.79 -10.82
C GLY A 82 -3.88 -6.74 -11.77
N LYS A 83 -2.95 -5.91 -11.28
CA LYS A 83 -2.38 -4.75 -12.00
C LYS A 83 -0.86 -4.74 -11.94
N THR A 84 -0.25 -4.07 -12.91
CA THR A 84 1.20 -3.88 -12.93
C THR A 84 1.63 -2.96 -11.78
N VAL A 85 2.55 -3.43 -10.93
CA VAL A 85 3.20 -2.63 -9.88
C VAL A 85 4.62 -2.27 -10.34
N ARG A 86 4.91 -0.97 -10.47
CA ARG A 86 6.22 -0.44 -10.87
C ARG A 86 6.96 0.15 -9.68
N ARG A 87 8.13 -0.42 -9.39
CA ARG A 87 9.08 0.12 -8.40
C ARG A 87 10.24 0.82 -9.13
N PRO A 88 10.52 2.10 -8.83
CA PRO A 88 11.62 2.82 -9.47
C PRO A 88 12.97 2.28 -8.99
N GLN A 89 14.00 2.39 -9.83
CA GLN A 89 15.39 2.13 -9.40
C GLN A 89 15.92 3.25 -8.50
N ASN A 90 15.48 4.50 -8.74
CA ASN A 90 15.78 5.63 -7.87
C ASN A 90 14.68 5.77 -6.80
N ALA A 91 15.07 5.60 -5.54
CA ALA A 91 14.14 5.69 -4.39
C ALA A 91 13.78 7.13 -4.01
N GLU A 92 14.50 8.13 -4.51
CA GLU A 92 14.31 9.56 -4.18
C GLU A 92 13.26 10.23 -5.08
N SER A 93 12.16 9.53 -5.39
CA SER A 93 11.07 10.04 -6.24
C SER A 93 10.48 11.35 -5.72
N THR A 94 10.38 11.47 -4.39
CA THR A 94 9.86 12.67 -3.71
C THR A 94 10.76 13.88 -3.95
N ALA A 95 12.07 13.76 -3.72
CA ALA A 95 13.02 14.84 -3.93
C ALA A 95 13.15 15.22 -5.41
N LEU A 96 13.12 14.22 -6.30
CA LEU A 96 13.17 14.42 -7.75
C LEU A 96 11.98 15.24 -8.26
N GLY A 97 10.78 15.03 -7.72
CA GLY A 97 9.60 15.82 -8.06
C GLY A 97 9.77 17.32 -7.75
N ALA A 98 10.29 17.65 -6.56
CA ALA A 98 10.57 19.04 -6.18
C ALA A 98 11.66 19.67 -7.08
N ALA A 99 12.71 18.91 -7.40
CA ALA A 99 13.78 19.36 -8.30
C ALA A 99 13.24 19.64 -9.72
N PHE A 100 12.35 18.78 -10.24
CA PHE A 100 11.72 19.01 -11.54
C PHE A 100 10.84 20.26 -11.56
N LEU A 101 10.04 20.49 -10.52
CA LEU A 101 9.24 21.71 -10.42
C LEU A 101 10.12 22.97 -10.40
N ALA A 102 11.23 22.94 -9.64
CA ALA A 102 12.18 24.05 -9.62
C ALA A 102 12.87 24.26 -10.98
N GLY A 103 13.24 23.19 -11.68
CA GLY A 103 13.89 23.25 -12.99
C GLY A 103 12.98 23.70 -14.13
N LEU A 104 11.66 23.49 -14.03
CA LEU A 104 10.67 23.96 -15.01
C LEU A 104 10.29 25.43 -14.84
N ALA A 105 10.53 26.02 -13.66
CA ALA A 105 10.23 27.42 -13.37
C ALA A 105 11.28 28.40 -13.93
N VAL A 106 12.24 27.90 -14.71
CA VAL A 106 13.32 28.67 -15.36
C VAL A 106 13.09 28.70 -16.86
#